data_AF-A0A3C2DD60-F1
#
_entry.id   AF-A0A3C2DD60-F1
#
_cell.length_a   1.000
_cell.length_b   1.000
_cell.length_c   1.000
_cell.angle_alpha   90.00
_cell.angle_beta   90.00
_cell.angle_gamma   90.00
#
_symmetry.space_group_name_H-M   'P 1'
#
loop_
_entity.id
_entity.type
_entity.pdbx_description
1 polymer ?
#
loop_
_entity_poly.entity_id
_entity_poly.type
_entity_poly.pdbx_seq_one_letter_code
_entity_poly.pdbx_strand_id
1 'polypeptide(L)'
;ADLVVMIDETYAFVSGPQMVRQFTGEEISNEGLGGTSMHGATSGVAHFIASDREEAENLIAELLGYLPDHADVAPTGWACADSVNRPTPEAGELIPDTPTG
;
A
#
# COMPACT_ATOMS: atom_id res chain seq x y z
N ALA A 1 12.79 4.91 2.30
CA ALA A 1 11.78 4.13 3.03
C ALA A 1 11.37 2.99 2.13
N ASP A 2 11.16 1.81 2.68
CA ASP A 2 10.79 0.62 1.89
C ASP A 2 9.28 0.59 1.62
N LEU A 3 8.47 1.10 2.54
CA LEU A 3 7.02 1.24 2.41
C LEU A 3 6.61 2.69 2.65
N VAL A 4 5.53 3.11 1.99
CA VAL A 4 4.95 4.45 2.11
C VAL A 4 3.47 4.29 2.42
N VAL A 5 3.04 4.85 3.54
CA VAL A 5 1.62 4.94 3.95
C VAL A 5 1.19 6.39 3.80
N MET A 6 0.12 6.61 3.03
CA MET A 6 -0.54 7.92 2.93
C MET A 6 -1.88 7.88 3.66
N ILE A 7 -2.33 9.04 4.14
CA ILE A 7 -3.68 9.22 4.67
C ILE A 7 -4.54 9.88 3.59
N ASP A 8 -5.83 9.56 3.53
CA ASP A 8 -6.77 10.20 2.61
C ASP A 8 -6.70 11.72 2.66
N GLU A 9 -6.99 12.35 1.52
CA GLU A 9 -6.90 13.81 1.30
C GLU A 9 -5.50 14.43 1.53
N THR A 10 -4.44 13.61 1.58
CA THR A 10 -3.05 14.09 1.56
C THR A 10 -2.44 14.04 0.17
N TYR A 11 -1.42 14.86 -0.06
CA TYR A 11 -0.73 14.95 -1.35
C TYR A 11 0.78 15.12 -1.19
N ALA A 12 1.53 14.65 -2.18
CA ALA A 12 2.98 14.83 -2.27
C ALA A 12 3.40 15.08 -3.72
N PHE A 13 4.37 15.97 -3.94
CA PHE A 13 4.96 16.21 -5.25
C PHE A 13 6.30 16.91 -5.12
N VAL A 14 7.18 16.74 -6.11
CA VAL A 14 8.48 17.44 -6.15
C VAL A 14 8.29 18.89 -6.60
N SER A 15 7.41 19.13 -7.57
CA SER A 15 7.08 20.46 -8.08
C SER A 15 5.58 20.65 -8.04
N GLY A 16 5.12 21.73 -7.40
CA GLY A 16 3.70 21.96 -7.19
C GLY A 16 2.96 22.50 -8.42
N PRO A 17 1.62 22.57 -8.35
CA PRO A 17 0.79 22.93 -9.49
C PRO A 17 1.08 24.31 -10.09
N GLN A 18 1.52 25.27 -9.28
CA GLN A 18 1.92 26.59 -9.77
C GLN A 18 3.11 26.52 -10.74
N MET A 19 4.10 25.67 -10.45
CA MET A 19 5.24 25.46 -11.34
C MET A 19 4.82 24.70 -12.60
N VAL A 20 3.97 23.68 -12.46
CA VAL A 20 3.40 22.95 -13.62
C VAL A 20 2.71 23.93 -14.56
N ARG A 21 1.83 24.79 -14.05
CA ARG A 21 1.15 25.82 -14.84
C ARG A 21 2.13 26.79 -15.50
N GLN A 22 3.12 27.28 -14.76
CA GLN A 22 4.06 28.27 -15.28
C GLN A 22 4.92 27.70 -16.44
N PHE A 23 5.35 26.44 -16.35
CA PHE A 23 6.27 25.86 -17.33
C PHE A 23 5.59 25.10 -18.46
N THR A 24 4.40 24.54 -18.23
CA THR A 24 3.68 23.72 -19.23
C THR A 24 2.40 24.38 -19.73
N GLY A 25 1.84 25.35 -18.99
CA GLY A 25 0.52 25.92 -19.26
C GLY A 25 -0.65 25.10 -18.74
N GLU A 26 -0.41 23.89 -18.20
CA GLU A 26 -1.47 23.02 -17.69
C GLU A 26 -1.96 23.43 -16.29
N GLU A 27 -3.28 23.49 -16.12
CA GLU A 27 -3.91 23.68 -14.81
C GLU A 27 -4.24 22.32 -14.18
N ILE A 28 -3.64 22.02 -13.03
CA ILE A 28 -3.87 20.79 -12.27
C ILE A 28 -4.07 21.14 -10.79
N SER A 29 -4.87 20.35 -10.07
CA SER A 29 -5.05 20.50 -8.62
C SER A 29 -3.96 19.75 -7.85
N ASN A 30 -3.80 20.01 -6.54
CA ASN A 30 -2.91 19.22 -5.69
C ASN A 30 -3.29 17.74 -5.72
N GLU A 31 -4.58 17.44 -5.61
CA GLU A 31 -5.12 16.08 -5.65
C GLU A 31 -4.85 15.40 -6.99
N GLY A 32 -5.09 16.10 -8.11
CA GLY A 32 -4.83 15.56 -9.44
C GLY A 32 -3.34 15.39 -9.75
N LEU A 33 -2.47 16.17 -9.11
CA LEU A 33 -1.02 16.11 -9.34
C LEU A 33 -0.34 15.02 -8.51
N GLY A 34 -0.74 14.86 -7.25
CA GLY A 34 -0.04 14.01 -6.29
C GLY A 34 -0.88 13.59 -5.10
N GLY A 35 -2.21 13.51 -5.27
CA GLY A 35 -3.11 12.95 -4.26
C GLY A 35 -2.93 11.45 -4.06
N THR A 36 -3.62 10.89 -3.07
CA THR A 36 -3.54 9.47 -2.72
C THR A 36 -3.93 8.56 -3.88
N SER A 37 -4.96 8.93 -4.66
CA SER A 37 -5.40 8.19 -5.84
C SER A 37 -4.29 8.05 -6.89
N MET A 38 -3.56 9.14 -7.17
CA MET A 38 -2.43 9.15 -8.09
C MET A 38 -1.25 8.34 -7.57
N HIS A 39 -1.02 8.34 -6.26
CA HIS A 39 0.08 7.61 -5.65
C HIS A 39 -0.20 6.13 -5.44
N GLY A 40 -1.45 5.72 -5.19
CA GLY A 40 -1.83 4.32 -4.99
C GLY A 40 -2.14 3.56 -6.28
N ALA A 41 -2.74 4.21 -7.28
CA ALA A 41 -3.18 3.51 -8.50
C ALA A 41 -2.26 3.73 -9.71
N THR A 42 -1.63 4.90 -9.83
CA THR A 42 -0.93 5.29 -11.07
C THR A 42 0.58 5.28 -10.92
N SER A 43 1.14 6.02 -9.96
CA SER A 43 2.59 6.16 -9.79
C SER A 43 3.22 5.08 -8.90
N GLY A 44 2.43 4.41 -8.07
CA GLY A 44 2.90 3.36 -7.14
C GLY A 44 3.76 3.88 -5.99
N VAL A 45 3.75 5.19 -5.73
CA VAL A 45 4.49 5.78 -4.61
C VAL A 45 3.90 5.37 -3.26
N ALA A 46 2.58 5.31 -3.16
CA ALA A 46 1.89 4.87 -1.95
C ALA A 46 1.64 3.36 -2.02
N HIS A 47 2.12 2.63 -1.01
CA HIS A 47 1.88 1.20 -0.87
C HIS A 47 0.54 0.94 -0.18
N PHE A 48 0.20 1.82 0.75
CA PHE A 48 -1.06 1.78 1.50
C PHE A 48 -1.66 3.17 1.60
N ILE A 49 -2.98 3.21 1.61
CA ILE A 49 -3.78 4.40 1.86
C ILE A 49 -4.68 4.09 3.04
N ALA A 50 -4.56 4.87 4.11
CA ALA A 50 -5.42 4.81 5.29
C ALA A 50 -6.43 5.95 5.26
N SER A 51 -7.63 5.75 5.77
CA SER A 51 -8.66 6.78 5.81
C SER A 51 -8.36 7.88 6.82
N ASP A 52 -7.65 7.57 7.91
CA ASP A 52 -7.22 8.55 8.89
C ASP A 52 -5.89 8.19 9.56
N ARG A 53 -5.49 9.04 10.51
CA ARG A 53 -4.24 8.89 11.25
C ARG A 53 -4.24 7.68 12.18
N GLU A 54 -5.37 7.37 12.82
CA GLU A 54 -5.45 6.26 13.75
C GLU A 54 -5.29 4.94 12.99
N GLU A 55 -5.96 4.81 11.85
CA GLU A 55 -5.79 3.67 10.96
C GLU A 55 -4.35 3.57 10.44
N ALA A 56 -3.74 4.69 10.04
CA ALA A 56 -2.35 4.69 9.58
C ALA A 56 -1.37 4.22 10.67
N GLU A 57 -1.54 4.67 11.91
CA GLU A 57 -0.70 4.26 13.05
C GLU A 57 -0.87 2.77 13.37
N ASN A 58 -2.11 2.27 13.34
CA ASN A 58 -2.40 0.84 13.53
C ASN A 58 -1.79 -0.02 12.41
N LEU A 59 -1.93 0.40 11.16
CA LEU A 59 -1.35 -0.28 10.00
C LEU A 59 0.18 -0.30 10.09
N ILE A 60 0.81 0.80 10.48
CA ILE A 60 2.27 0.86 10.66
C ILE A 60 2.71 -0.10 11.77
N ALA A 61 2.00 -0.13 12.89
CA ALA A 61 2.31 -1.06 14.00
C ALA A 61 2.17 -2.53 13.56
N GLU A 62 1.14 -2.85 12.79
CA GLU A 62 0.95 -4.18 12.22
C GLU A 62 2.07 -4.55 11.23
N LEU A 63 2.39 -3.66 10.28
CA LEU A 63 3.46 -3.87 9.28
C LEU A 63 4.80 -4.14 9.96
N LEU A 64 5.15 -3.34 10.97
CA LEU A 64 6.37 -3.53 11.75
C LEU A 64 6.35 -4.85 12.52
N GLY A 65 5.18 -5.35 12.93
CA GLY A 65 5.04 -6.67 13.54
C GLY A 65 5.51 -7.82 12.65
N TYR A 66 5.40 -7.69 11.32
CA TYR A 66 5.87 -8.70 10.35
C TYR A 66 7.38 -8.60 10.04
N LEU A 67 8.03 -7.50 10.40
CA LEU A 67 9.42 -7.24 10.04
C LEU A 67 10.36 -7.50 11.23
N PRO A 68 11.58 -8.04 11.00
CA PRO A 68 12.62 -8.05 12.02
C PRO A 68 13.15 -6.63 12.25
N ASP A 69 13.82 -6.43 13.40
CA ASP A 69 14.44 -5.14 13.74
C ASP A 69 15.54 -4.73 12.73
N HIS A 70 16.23 -5.71 12.13
CA HIS A 70 17.23 -5.51 11.08
C HIS A 70 17.50 -6.79 10.28
N ALA A 71 18.27 -6.66 9.20
CA ALA A 71 18.48 -7.70 8.18
C ALA A 71 19.21 -8.97 8.67
N ASP A 72 19.91 -8.93 9.81
CA ASP A 72 20.68 -10.07 10.32
C ASP A 72 19.87 -10.95 11.31
N VAL A 73 18.60 -10.62 11.54
CA VAL A 73 17.72 -11.33 12.47
C VAL A 73 16.49 -11.84 11.72
N ALA A 74 16.09 -13.07 12.03
CA ALA A 74 14.86 -13.65 11.49
C ALA A 74 13.63 -12.93 12.05
N PRO A 75 12.54 -12.80 11.28
CA PRO A 75 11.30 -12.19 11.77
C PRO A 75 10.74 -12.95 12.98
N THR A 76 10.07 -12.23 13.86
CA THR A 76 9.40 -12.81 15.03
C THR A 76 8.25 -13.70 14.57
N GLY A 77 8.26 -14.96 14.97
CA GLY A 77 7.13 -15.87 14.71
C GLY A 77 5.99 -15.65 15.70
N TRP A 78 4.76 -15.95 15.26
CA TRP A 78 3.58 -15.96 16.14
C TRP A 78 3.15 -17.38 16.50
N ALA A 79 2.52 -17.52 17.66
CA ALA A 79 1.84 -18.75 18.00
C ALA A 79 0.72 -19.00 16.99
N CYS A 80 0.86 -20.08 16.21
CA CYS A 80 -0.13 -20.51 15.24
C CYS A 80 -0.69 -21.86 15.69
N ALA A 81 -2.00 -21.92 15.89
CA ALA A 81 -2.71 -23.16 16.20
C ALA A 81 -3.18 -23.90 14.93
N ASP A 82 -2.99 -23.31 13.75
CA ASP A 82 -3.34 -23.97 12.48
C ASP A 82 -2.34 -25.09 12.17
N SER A 83 -2.86 -26.22 11.69
CA SER A 83 -2.04 -27.36 11.34
C SER A 83 -1.33 -27.09 10.02
N VAL A 84 -0.02 -27.32 10.00
CA VAL A 84 0.78 -27.27 8.76
C VAL A 84 0.29 -28.24 7.67
N ASN A 85 -0.51 -29.25 8.06
CA ASN A 85 -1.10 -30.24 7.16
C ASN A 85 -2.62 -30.08 6.99
N ARG A 86 -3.21 -28.92 7.30
CA ARG A 86 -4.65 -28.68 7.11
C ARG A 86 -4.99 -28.83 5.62
N PRO A 87 -5.93 -29.71 5.22
CA PRO A 87 -6.37 -29.79 3.84
C PRO A 87 -7.17 -28.54 3.45
N THR A 88 -7.03 -28.10 2.19
CA THR A 88 -7.71 -26.90 1.65
C THR A 88 -8.37 -27.22 0.30
N PRO A 89 -9.31 -28.19 0.22
CA PRO A 89 -10.00 -28.52 -1.03
C PRO A 89 -10.73 -27.31 -1.65
N GLU A 90 -11.21 -26.38 -0.82
CA GLU A 90 -11.88 -25.16 -1.23
C GLU A 90 -11.02 -24.26 -2.14
N ALA A 91 -9.69 -24.32 -2.03
CA ALA A 91 -8.81 -23.56 -2.92
C ALA A 91 -8.85 -24.10 -4.36
N GLY A 92 -9.07 -25.41 -4.52
CA GLY A 92 -9.25 -26.04 -5.83
C GLY A 92 -10.58 -25.67 -6.47
N GLU A 93 -11.63 -25.49 -5.66
CA GLU A 93 -12.97 -25.08 -6.12
C GLU A 93 -12.99 -23.64 -6.69
N LEU A 94 -11.97 -22.83 -6.37
CA LEU A 94 -11.80 -21.48 -6.92
C LEU A 94 -11.11 -21.48 -8.30
N ILE A 95 -10.53 -22.61 -8.72
CA ILE A 95 -9.86 -22.71 -10.03
C ILE A 95 -10.95 -22.88 -11.09
N PRO A 96 -11.06 -21.96 -12.07
CA PRO A 96 -12.02 -22.11 -13.15
C PRO A 96 -11.69 -23.34 -14.00
N ASP A 97 -12.73 -24.02 -14.50
CA ASP A 97 -12.58 -25.21 -15.35
C ASP A 97 -11.86 -24.90 -16.66
N THR A 98 -11.89 -23.64 -17.10
CA THR A 98 -11.20 -23.19 -18.32
C THR A 98 -10.31 -21.97 -18.08
N PRO A 99 -9.24 -21.80 -18.88
CA PRO A 99 -8.34 -20.64 -18.78
C PRO A 99 -9.01 -19.28 -19.01
N THR A 100 -10.22 -19.26 -19.59
CA THR A 100 -10.95 -18.03 -19.97
C THR A 100 -12.10 -17.69 -19.03
N GLY A 101 -12.31 -18.46 -17.96
CA GLY A 101 -13.53 -18.44 -17.16
C GLY A 101 -14.56 -19.37 -17.76
#